data_AF-A0A662FSP3-F1
#
_entry.id   AF-A0A662FSP3-F1
#
_cell.length_a   1.000
_cell.length_b   1.000
_cell.length_c   1.000
_cell.angle_alpha   90.00
_cell.angle_beta   90.00
_cell.angle_gamma   90.00
#
_symmetry.space_group_name_H-M   'P 1'
#
loop_
_entity.id
_entity.type
_entity.pdbx_description
1 polymer ?
#
loop_
_entity_poly.entity_id
_entity_poly.type
_entity_poly.pdbx_seq_one_letter_code
_entity_poly.pdbx_strand_id
1 'polypeptide(L)'
;MSVATQNIFPHPYHPQEVKTVVWLYYIGAVLSLISGFITAARLAAWGLGGGGAIVGGIIGALISFGVGYYFNNYRVPLAYWIALGLAALGALLSLLSLFTGGIMSLISLAIEAYTVYLLWRPHIKQYYGVETPTSYAPQQTYPQPYTQPPPAQTQPAQPTQSGETPRCPVCGTPLVYVAQYNRWYCPKCNKYY
;
A
#
# COMPACT_ATOMS: atom_id res chain seq x y z
N MET A 1 -5.79 32.23 -25.72
CA MET A 1 -6.50 31.04 -25.22
C MET A 1 -5.56 30.33 -24.27
N SER A 2 -5.63 30.69 -22.98
CA SER A 2 -4.74 30.18 -21.95
C SER A 2 -5.30 28.86 -21.43
N VAL A 3 -4.62 27.77 -21.74
CA VAL A 3 -4.94 26.44 -21.22
C VAL A 3 -4.57 26.45 -19.74
N ALA A 4 -5.58 26.55 -18.87
CA ALA A 4 -5.43 26.39 -17.44
C ALA A 4 -4.90 24.98 -17.16
N THR A 5 -3.60 24.88 -16.91
CA THR A 5 -2.93 23.67 -16.45
C THR A 5 -3.41 23.42 -15.03
N GLN A 6 -4.51 22.68 -14.90
CA GLN A 6 -4.94 22.18 -13.60
C GLN A 6 -3.82 21.25 -13.10
N ASN A 7 -3.07 21.74 -12.12
CA ASN A 7 -2.16 20.96 -11.31
C ASN A 7 -2.99 19.89 -10.59
N ILE A 8 -3.20 18.76 -11.25
CA ILE A 8 -3.62 17.51 -10.64
C ILE A 8 -2.40 17.01 -9.89
N PHE A 9 -2.21 17.54 -8.67
CA PHE A 9 -1.19 17.03 -7.77
C PHE A 9 -1.48 15.54 -7.53
N PRO A 10 -0.50 14.63 -7.72
CA PRO A 10 -0.68 13.25 -7.29
C PRO A 10 -0.80 13.28 -5.76
N HIS A 11 -1.99 12.96 -5.25
CA HIS A 11 -2.21 12.81 -3.82
C HIS A 11 -1.15 11.84 -3.27
N PRO A 12 -0.51 12.16 -2.12
CA PRO A 12 0.41 11.24 -1.49
C PRO A 12 -0.32 9.93 -1.28
N TYR A 13 0.22 8.88 -1.88
CA TYR A 13 -0.31 7.52 -1.83
C TYR A 13 -0.65 7.19 -0.37
N HIS A 14 -1.93 7.02 -0.02
CA HIS A 14 -2.31 6.73 1.36
C HIS A 14 -2.03 5.25 1.64
N PRO A 15 -0.97 4.90 2.40
CA PRO A 15 -0.65 3.50 2.72
C PRO A 15 -1.76 2.83 3.54
N GLN A 16 -2.73 3.61 4.04
CA GLN A 16 -3.85 3.13 4.84
C GLN A 16 -4.86 2.35 4.00
N GLU A 17 -5.18 2.76 2.76
CA GLU A 17 -6.19 2.07 1.96
C GLU A 17 -5.74 0.67 1.52
N VAL A 18 -4.45 0.51 1.18
CA VAL A 18 -3.86 -0.82 0.91
C VAL A 18 -3.93 -1.71 2.15
N LYS A 19 -3.59 -1.16 3.31
CA LYS A 19 -3.68 -1.88 4.58
C LYS A 19 -5.11 -2.31 4.85
N THR A 20 -6.10 -1.47 4.55
CA THR A 20 -7.52 -1.82 4.69
C THR A 20 -7.88 -3.04 3.83
N VAL A 21 -7.44 -3.09 2.56
CA VAL A 21 -7.71 -4.25 1.69
C VAL A 21 -7.08 -5.53 2.26
N VAL A 22 -5.82 -5.46 2.73
CA VAL A 22 -5.14 -6.61 3.36
C VAL A 22 -5.88 -7.06 4.63
N TRP A 23 -6.31 -6.12 5.47
CA TRP A 23 -7.10 -6.41 6.67
C TRP A 23 -8.45 -7.05 6.35
N LEU A 24 -9.13 -6.61 5.27
CA LEU A 24 -10.39 -7.22 4.83
C LEU A 24 -10.20 -8.69 4.45
N TYR A 25 -9.09 -9.05 3.79
CA TYR A 25 -8.77 -10.46 3.51
C TYR A 25 -8.56 -11.30 4.77
N TYR A 26 -7.88 -10.75 5.79
CA TYR A 26 -7.72 -11.45 7.07
C TYR A 26 -9.04 -11.62 7.83
N ILE A 27 -9.87 -10.58 7.83
CA ILE A 27 -11.21 -10.65 8.43
C ILE A 27 -12.06 -11.70 7.69
N GLY A 28 -12.00 -11.72 6.36
CA GLY A 28 -12.65 -12.74 5.53
C GLY A 28 -12.20 -14.16 5.88
N ALA A 29 -10.91 -14.38 6.11
CA ALA A 29 -10.38 -15.68 6.52
C ALA A 29 -10.98 -16.16 7.86
N VAL A 30 -11.07 -15.28 8.85
CA VAL A 30 -11.66 -15.59 10.17
C VAL A 30 -13.16 -15.88 10.03
N LEU A 31 -13.89 -15.07 9.26
CA LEU A 31 -15.31 -15.30 9.00
C LEU A 31 -15.57 -16.63 8.27
N SER A 32 -14.68 -17.03 7.37
CA SER A 32 -14.75 -18.32 6.68
C SER A 32 -14.64 -19.49 7.67
N LEU A 33 -13.71 -19.44 8.64
CA LEU A 33 -13.63 -20.44 9.69
C LEU A 33 -14.90 -20.48 10.55
N ILE A 34 -15.36 -19.32 11.03
CA ILE A 34 -16.56 -19.23 11.89
C ILE A 34 -17.79 -19.80 11.17
N SER A 35 -17.97 -19.45 9.89
CA SER A 35 -19.09 -19.95 9.10
C SER A 35 -19.02 -21.45 8.85
N GLY A 36 -17.82 -22.01 8.62
CA GLY A 36 -17.58 -23.46 8.53
C GLY A 36 -18.00 -24.18 9.80
N PHE A 37 -17.61 -23.68 10.97
CA PHE A 37 -18.00 -24.24 12.27
C PHE A 37 -19.50 -24.17 12.53
N ILE A 38 -20.14 -23.02 12.26
CA ILE A 38 -21.60 -22.88 12.44
C ILE A 38 -22.36 -23.84 11.53
N THR A 39 -21.92 -23.97 10.28
CA THR A 39 -22.56 -24.86 9.30
C THR A 39 -22.38 -26.32 9.69
N ALA A 40 -21.19 -26.71 10.16
CA ALA A 40 -20.93 -28.05 10.66
C ALA A 40 -21.79 -28.39 11.89
N ALA A 41 -21.93 -27.45 12.83
CA ALA A 41 -22.77 -27.62 14.01
C ALA A 41 -24.25 -27.78 13.63
N ARG A 42 -24.74 -27.00 12.66
CA ARG A 42 -26.10 -27.14 12.12
C ARG A 42 -26.31 -28.49 11.47
N LEU A 43 -25.40 -28.95 10.60
CA LEU A 43 -25.53 -30.26 9.96
C LEU A 43 -25.52 -31.40 11.00
N ALA A 44 -24.63 -31.32 11.98
CA ALA A 44 -24.55 -32.31 13.06
C ALA A 44 -25.85 -32.40 13.87
N ALA A 45 -26.49 -31.26 14.17
CA ALA A 45 -27.78 -31.23 14.86
C ALA A 45 -28.91 -31.92 14.08
N TRP A 46 -28.75 -32.07 12.76
CA TRP A 46 -29.71 -32.75 11.87
C TRP A 46 -29.31 -34.19 11.56
N GLY A 47 -28.27 -34.73 12.22
CA GLY A 47 -27.74 -36.07 11.96
C GLY A 47 -27.00 -36.20 10.62
N LEU A 48 -26.74 -35.09 9.93
CA LEU A 48 -25.94 -35.05 8.71
C LEU A 48 -24.47 -34.82 9.07
N GLY A 49 -23.55 -35.56 8.46
CA GLY A 49 -22.13 -35.43 8.72
C GLY A 49 -21.62 -34.01 8.42
N GLY A 50 -21.21 -33.28 9.46
CA GLY A 50 -20.74 -31.88 9.35
C GLY A 50 -19.32 -31.71 8.80
N GLY A 51 -18.60 -32.81 8.53
CA GLY A 51 -17.19 -32.78 8.15
C GLY A 51 -16.91 -31.95 6.89
N GLY A 52 -17.79 -32.00 5.89
CA GLY A 52 -17.64 -31.22 4.66
C GLY A 52 -17.66 -29.71 4.89
N ALA A 53 -18.46 -29.23 5.85
CA ALA A 53 -18.55 -27.81 6.17
C ALA A 53 -17.29 -27.28 6.88
N ILE A 54 -16.67 -28.10 7.74
CA ILE A 54 -15.40 -27.76 8.39
C ILE A 54 -14.29 -27.67 7.35
N VAL A 55 -14.19 -28.66 6.46
CA VAL A 55 -13.20 -28.68 5.39
C VAL A 55 -13.37 -27.48 4.47
N GLY A 56 -14.61 -27.15 4.08
CA GLY A 56 -14.92 -25.96 3.30
C GLY A 56 -14.47 -24.66 3.97
N GLY A 57 -14.76 -24.49 5.27
CA GLY A 57 -14.34 -23.32 6.04
C GLY A 57 -12.82 -23.19 6.16
N ILE A 58 -12.11 -24.30 6.37
CA ILE A 58 -10.64 -24.30 6.43
C ILE A 58 -10.02 -23.93 5.09
N ILE A 59 -10.50 -24.52 3.99
CA ILE A 59 -10.00 -24.22 2.65
C ILE A 59 -10.23 -22.74 2.33
N GLY A 60 -11.43 -22.21 2.60
CA GLY A 60 -11.73 -20.80 2.40
C GLY A 60 -10.79 -19.89 3.19
N ALA A 61 -10.57 -20.20 4.47
CA ALA A 61 -9.67 -19.44 5.32
C ALA A 61 -8.21 -19.46 4.83
N LEU A 62 -7.71 -20.61 4.38
CA LEU A 62 -6.36 -20.74 3.84
C LEU A 62 -6.18 -19.93 2.55
N ILE A 63 -7.19 -19.91 1.68
CA ILE A 63 -7.17 -19.11 0.46
C ILE A 63 -7.15 -17.62 0.82
N SER A 64 -8.08 -17.15 1.66
CA SER A 64 -8.15 -15.73 2.04
C SER A 64 -6.89 -15.26 2.78
N PHE A 65 -6.36 -16.08 3.69
CA PHE A 65 -5.11 -15.78 4.39
C PHE A 65 -3.91 -15.79 3.45
N GLY A 66 -3.82 -16.79 2.57
CA GLY A 66 -2.76 -16.90 1.57
C GLY A 66 -2.74 -15.71 0.61
N VAL A 67 -3.92 -15.25 0.16
CA VAL A 67 -4.06 -14.04 -0.65
C VAL A 67 -3.60 -12.82 0.16
N GLY A 68 -4.14 -12.58 1.36
CA GLY A 68 -3.72 -11.44 2.20
C GLY A 68 -2.21 -11.40 2.47
N TYR A 69 -1.62 -12.55 2.80
CA TYR A 69 -0.17 -12.71 2.99
C TYR A 69 0.62 -12.43 1.70
N TYR A 70 0.16 -13.00 0.58
CA TYR A 70 0.80 -12.80 -0.72
C TYR A 70 0.79 -11.33 -1.13
N PHE A 71 -0.34 -10.64 -0.94
CA PHE A 71 -0.49 -9.21 -1.20
C PHE A 71 0.40 -8.33 -0.33
N ASN A 72 0.58 -8.71 0.94
CA ASN A 72 1.43 -7.97 1.86
C ASN A 72 2.92 -8.12 1.51
N ASN A 73 3.33 -9.29 1.00
CA ASN A 73 4.73 -9.63 0.79
C ASN A 73 5.23 -9.48 -0.67
N TYR A 74 4.36 -9.68 -1.67
CA TYR A 74 4.71 -9.70 -3.09
C TYR A 74 3.98 -8.58 -3.85
N ARG A 75 4.73 -7.58 -4.30
CA ARG A 75 4.22 -6.47 -5.14
C ARG A 75 4.34 -6.80 -6.63
N VAL A 76 3.66 -7.84 -7.08
CA VAL A 76 3.68 -8.25 -8.50
C VAL A 76 2.36 -7.88 -9.20
N PRO A 77 2.41 -7.49 -10.49
CA PRO A 77 1.21 -7.11 -11.24
C PRO A 77 0.21 -8.24 -11.41
N LEU A 78 0.69 -9.48 -11.39
CA LEU A 78 -0.18 -10.65 -11.47
C LEU A 78 -1.06 -10.81 -10.21
N ALA A 79 -0.61 -10.29 -9.06
CA ALA A 79 -1.34 -10.40 -7.79
C ALA A 79 -2.73 -9.77 -7.91
N TYR A 80 -2.80 -8.57 -8.51
CA TYR A 80 -4.05 -7.82 -8.69
C TYR A 80 -5.12 -8.64 -9.42
N TRP A 81 -4.76 -9.26 -10.55
CA TRP A 81 -5.68 -10.07 -11.34
C TRP A 81 -6.14 -11.32 -10.59
N ILE A 82 -5.25 -11.94 -9.83
CA ILE A 82 -5.59 -13.09 -8.97
C ILE A 82 -6.60 -12.67 -7.89
N ALA A 83 -6.37 -11.57 -7.16
CA ALA A 83 -7.32 -11.12 -6.15
C ALA A 83 -8.67 -10.75 -6.74
N LEU A 84 -8.67 -10.04 -7.87
CA LEU A 84 -9.91 -9.67 -8.55
C LEU A 84 -10.69 -10.93 -8.94
N GLY A 85 -10.01 -11.93 -9.51
CA GLY A 85 -10.61 -13.20 -9.89
C GLY A 85 -11.18 -13.97 -8.69
N LEU A 86 -10.41 -14.06 -7.59
CA LEU A 86 -10.84 -14.75 -6.38
C LEU A 86 -11.99 -14.02 -5.66
N ALA A 87 -11.94 -12.69 -5.56
CA ALA A 87 -13.02 -11.90 -4.97
C ALA A 87 -14.30 -11.99 -5.81
N ALA A 88 -14.19 -11.94 -7.15
CA ALA A 88 -15.34 -12.12 -8.03
C ALA A 88 -15.93 -13.53 -7.90
N LEU A 89 -15.09 -14.56 -7.84
CA LEU A 89 -15.54 -15.94 -7.61
C LEU A 89 -16.22 -16.09 -6.25
N GLY A 90 -15.65 -15.51 -5.19
CA GLY A 90 -16.21 -15.50 -3.84
C GLY A 90 -17.57 -14.79 -3.78
N ALA A 91 -17.70 -13.66 -4.48
CA ALA A 91 -18.97 -12.95 -4.63
C ALA A 91 -20.02 -13.81 -5.35
N LEU A 92 -19.66 -14.50 -6.44
CA LEU A 92 -20.55 -15.41 -7.16
C LEU A 92 -21.01 -16.58 -6.28
N LEU A 93 -20.09 -17.22 -5.56
CA LEU A 93 -20.43 -18.31 -4.62
C LEU A 93 -21.33 -17.81 -3.48
N SER A 94 -21.09 -16.59 -2.98
CA SER A 94 -21.95 -15.94 -1.98
C SER A 94 -23.33 -15.63 -2.54
N LEU A 95 -23.42 -15.30 -3.83
CA LEU A 95 -24.71 -15.09 -4.51
C LEU A 95 -25.50 -16.40 -4.62
N LEU A 96 -24.82 -17.53 -4.86
CA LEU A 96 -25.48 -18.85 -4.82
C LEU A 96 -25.94 -19.19 -3.40
N SER A 97 -25.17 -18.82 -2.37
CA SER A 97 -25.56 -19.05 -0.96
C SER A 97 -26.63 -18.09 -0.45
N LEU A 98 -27.05 -17.08 -1.21
CA LEU A 98 -28.22 -16.28 -0.90
C LEU A 98 -29.52 -17.08 -1.06
N PHE A 99 -29.56 -18.04 -1.99
CA PHE A 99 -30.74 -18.89 -2.20
C PHE A 99 -31.04 -19.80 -1.00
N THR A 100 -30.06 -20.02 -0.11
CA THR A 100 -30.27 -20.77 1.14
C THR A 100 -30.77 -19.88 2.30
N GLY A 101 -30.97 -18.57 2.08
CA GLY A 101 -31.68 -17.67 3.00
C GLY A 101 -30.91 -17.23 4.25
N GLY A 102 -29.58 -17.40 4.29
CA GLY A 102 -28.77 -17.02 5.43
C GLY A 102 -28.43 -15.53 5.46
N ILE A 103 -28.74 -14.83 6.57
CA ILE A 103 -28.32 -13.42 6.76
C ILE A 103 -26.81 -13.22 6.72
N MET A 104 -26.04 -14.26 7.07
CA MET A 104 -24.57 -14.24 6.98
C MET A 104 -24.09 -14.19 5.54
N SER A 105 -24.82 -14.77 4.59
CA SER A 105 -24.50 -14.70 3.16
C SER A 105 -24.57 -13.27 2.64
N LEU A 106 -25.49 -12.44 3.18
CA LEU A 106 -25.59 -11.02 2.84
C LEU A 106 -24.37 -10.23 3.33
N ILE A 107 -23.92 -10.49 4.56
CA ILE A 107 -22.75 -9.82 5.13
C ILE A 107 -21.49 -10.20 4.34
N SER A 108 -21.30 -11.49 4.05
CA SER A 108 -20.19 -11.95 3.22
C SER A 108 -20.24 -11.33 1.82
N LEU A 109 -21.41 -11.29 1.18
CA LEU A 109 -21.58 -10.65 -0.12
C LEU A 109 -21.21 -9.16 -0.06
N ALA A 110 -21.64 -8.44 0.98
CA ALA A 110 -21.34 -7.03 1.14
C ALA A 110 -19.81 -6.78 1.29
N ILE A 111 -19.12 -7.65 2.03
CA ILE A 111 -17.65 -7.57 2.19
C ILE A 111 -16.94 -7.85 0.87
N GLU A 112 -17.35 -8.89 0.14
CA GLU A 112 -16.75 -9.23 -1.17
C GLU A 112 -17.03 -8.14 -2.21
N ALA A 113 -18.26 -7.64 -2.30
CA ALA A 113 -18.63 -6.54 -3.17
C ALA A 113 -17.84 -5.26 -2.83
N TYR A 114 -17.65 -4.97 -1.55
CA TYR A 114 -16.84 -3.85 -1.10
C TYR A 114 -15.35 -4.04 -1.44
N THR A 115 -14.82 -5.27 -1.31
CA THR A 115 -13.44 -5.61 -1.67
C THR A 115 -13.21 -5.43 -3.17
N VAL A 116 -14.13 -5.92 -4.02
CA VAL A 116 -14.10 -5.69 -5.47
C VAL A 116 -14.19 -4.20 -5.80
N TYR A 117 -15.07 -3.45 -5.12
CA TYR A 117 -15.19 -2.01 -5.29
C TYR A 117 -13.88 -1.28 -4.95
N LEU A 118 -13.21 -1.66 -3.85
CA LEU A 118 -11.91 -1.11 -3.47
C LEU A 118 -10.84 -1.45 -4.51
N LEU A 119 -10.77 -2.71 -4.96
CA LEU A 119 -9.81 -3.13 -6.00
C LEU A 119 -10.03 -2.39 -7.32
N TRP A 120 -11.27 -2.04 -7.68
CA TRP A 120 -11.55 -1.34 -8.92
C TRP A 120 -10.99 0.09 -8.92
N ARG A 121 -10.76 0.69 -7.75
CA ARG A 121 -10.29 2.08 -7.67
C ARG A 121 -8.94 2.26 -8.37
N PRO A 122 -8.76 3.34 -9.15
CA PRO A 122 -7.58 3.52 -10.01
C PRO A 122 -6.26 3.58 -9.24
N HIS A 123 -6.25 4.15 -8.02
CA HIS A 123 -5.05 4.21 -7.18
C HIS A 123 -4.57 2.82 -6.71
N ILE A 124 -5.48 1.86 -6.53
CA ILE A 124 -5.09 0.49 -6.15
C ILE A 124 -4.44 -0.22 -7.35
N LYS A 125 -4.96 -0.01 -8.57
CA LYS A 125 -4.37 -0.55 -9.81
C LYS A 125 -2.94 -0.04 -10.03
N GLN A 126 -2.71 1.24 -9.77
CA GLN A 126 -1.39 1.87 -9.88
C GLN A 126 -0.37 1.28 -8.89
N TYR A 127 -0.80 0.94 -7.68
CA TYR A 127 0.09 0.34 -6.67
C TYR A 127 0.57 -1.07 -7.01
N TYR A 128 -0.31 -1.88 -7.61
CA TYR A 128 0.07 -3.22 -8.04
C TYR A 128 0.78 -3.24 -9.39
N GLY A 129 1.00 -2.08 -10.04
CA GLY A 129 1.84 -1.97 -11.24
C GLY A 129 1.27 -2.69 -12.47
N VAL A 130 -0.05 -2.88 -12.54
CA VAL A 130 -0.72 -3.46 -13.72
C VAL A 130 -0.64 -2.51 -14.92
N GLU A 131 -0.41 -1.23 -14.66
CA GLU A 131 0.11 -0.31 -15.65
C GLU A 131 1.63 -0.46 -15.63
N THR A 132 2.18 -1.17 -16.62
CA THR A 132 3.61 -1.05 -16.91
C THR A 132 3.95 0.44 -16.94
N PRO A 133 4.94 0.91 -16.18
CA PRO A 133 5.42 2.26 -16.34
C PRO A 133 6.10 2.37 -17.71
N THR A 134 5.35 2.64 -18.79
CA THR A 134 5.93 3.25 -20.00
C THR A 134 6.45 4.66 -19.70
N SER A 135 6.20 5.16 -18.50
CA SER A 135 7.14 6.03 -17.82
C SER A 135 7.11 5.64 -16.36
N TYR A 136 8.25 5.14 -15.87
CA TYR A 136 8.74 5.72 -14.64
C TYR A 136 8.83 7.20 -15.02
N ALA A 137 7.79 7.98 -14.74
CA ALA A 137 8.04 9.34 -14.35
C ALA A 137 9.08 9.13 -13.25
N PRO A 138 10.34 9.56 -13.45
CA PRO A 138 11.34 9.45 -12.40
C PRO A 138 10.65 9.97 -11.15
N GLN A 139 10.93 9.33 -10.01
CA GLN A 139 10.50 9.85 -8.71
C GLN A 139 10.47 11.36 -8.83
N GLN A 140 9.36 12.00 -8.46
CA GLN A 140 9.45 13.41 -8.16
C GLN A 140 10.58 13.50 -7.12
N THR A 141 11.81 13.79 -7.59
CA THR A 141 12.40 15.08 -7.32
C THR A 141 11.20 16.00 -7.16
N TYR A 142 10.76 16.10 -5.89
CA TYR A 142 10.56 17.42 -5.33
C TYR A 142 11.49 18.32 -6.12
N PRO A 143 11.02 19.40 -6.75
CA PRO A 143 11.96 20.41 -7.18
C PRO A 143 12.78 20.75 -5.92
N GLN A 144 13.93 20.09 -5.78
CA GLN A 144 15.17 20.73 -5.47
C GLN A 144 15.07 21.93 -6.37
N PRO A 145 14.88 23.13 -5.79
CA PRO A 145 15.10 24.33 -6.54
C PRO A 145 16.46 24.10 -7.16
N TYR A 146 16.48 23.76 -8.45
CA TYR A 146 17.70 23.68 -9.20
C TYR A 146 18.10 25.14 -9.24
N THR A 147 18.93 25.52 -8.28
CA THR A 147 19.99 26.47 -8.57
C THR A 147 20.59 25.95 -9.85
N GLN A 148 20.27 26.65 -10.94
CA GLN A 148 20.95 26.55 -12.21
C GLN A 148 22.44 26.33 -11.92
N PRO A 149 23.17 25.50 -12.70
CA PRO A 149 24.62 25.60 -12.69
C PRO A 149 24.91 27.09 -12.85
N PRO A 150 25.58 27.74 -11.87
CA PRO A 150 25.83 29.15 -11.98
C PRO A 150 26.48 29.36 -13.35
N PRO A 151 25.99 30.32 -14.17
CA PRO A 151 26.84 30.85 -15.21
C PRO A 151 28.17 31.17 -14.53
N ALA A 152 29.30 31.03 -15.24
CA ALA A 152 30.59 31.46 -14.74
C ALA A 152 30.50 32.94 -14.35
N GLN A 153 30.06 33.18 -13.12
CA GLN A 153 29.90 34.45 -12.48
C GLN A 153 31.18 34.57 -11.69
N THR A 154 32.01 35.47 -12.17
CA THR A 154 33.09 36.13 -11.44
C THR A 154 32.80 36.09 -9.95
N GLN A 155 33.48 35.16 -9.29
CA GLN A 155 33.43 34.92 -7.85
C GLN A 155 33.69 36.27 -7.15
N PRO A 156 32.69 36.88 -6.48
CA PRO A 156 32.97 37.97 -5.58
C PRO A 156 33.72 37.35 -4.40
N ALA A 157 34.86 37.93 -4.08
CA ALA A 157 35.78 37.44 -3.06
C ALA A 157 35.02 36.97 -1.80
N GLN A 158 35.24 35.69 -1.45
CA GLN A 158 34.90 35.17 -0.13
C GLN A 158 35.42 36.16 0.92
N PRO A 159 34.60 36.62 1.88
CA PRO A 159 35.15 37.27 3.05
C PRO A 159 36.02 36.22 3.74
N THR A 160 37.32 36.48 3.70
CA THR A 160 38.35 35.73 4.40
C THR A 160 38.15 35.96 5.90
N GLN A 161 37.16 35.30 6.49
CA GLN A 161 37.10 35.17 7.93
C GLN A 161 37.96 33.99 8.31
N SER A 162 39.21 34.30 8.61
CA SER A 162 40.14 33.49 9.39
C SER A 162 39.48 33.10 10.70
N GLY A 163 38.77 31.98 10.69
CA GLY A 163 38.03 31.46 11.83
C GLY A 163 37.82 29.97 11.60
N GLU A 164 38.56 29.18 12.34
CA GLU A 164 38.61 27.72 12.37
C GLU A 164 37.29 27.04 11.97
N THR A 165 37.31 26.23 10.89
CA THR A 165 36.13 25.46 10.47
C THR A 165 35.70 24.57 11.64
N PRO A 166 34.48 24.73 12.19
CA PRO A 166 34.05 23.96 13.33
C PRO A 166 34.07 22.47 12.99
N ARG A 167 34.40 21.65 13.99
CA ARG A 167 34.44 20.19 13.89
C ARG A 167 33.25 19.56 14.60
N CYS A 168 32.76 18.46 14.07
CA CYS A 168 31.62 17.75 14.63
C CYS A 168 32.00 17.21 16.02
N PRO A 169 31.22 17.48 17.09
CA PRO A 169 31.54 17.02 18.43
C PRO A 169 31.43 15.49 18.60
N VAL A 170 30.74 14.81 17.67
CA VAL A 170 30.54 13.35 17.71
C VAL A 170 31.63 12.60 16.96
N CYS A 171 32.07 13.10 15.81
CA CYS A 171 32.96 12.36 14.91
C CYS A 171 34.24 13.10 14.52
N GLY A 172 34.44 14.34 14.97
CA GLY A 172 35.63 15.15 14.71
C GLY A 172 35.81 15.64 13.26
N THR A 173 34.90 15.29 12.35
CA THR A 173 34.97 15.69 10.93
C THR A 173 34.66 17.19 10.78
N PRO A 174 35.36 17.93 9.89
CA PRO A 174 35.04 19.33 9.62
C PRO A 174 33.60 19.46 9.11
N LEU A 175 32.83 20.40 9.66
CA LEU A 175 31.49 20.66 9.19
C LEU A 175 31.53 21.49 7.90
N VAL A 176 30.50 21.30 7.08
CA VAL A 176 30.26 22.09 5.88
C VAL A 176 29.17 23.11 6.19
N TYR A 177 29.43 24.39 5.92
CA TYR A 177 28.41 25.42 6.10
C TYR A 177 27.41 25.37 4.96
N VAL A 178 26.12 25.24 5.29
CA VAL A 178 25.04 25.25 4.30
C VAL A 178 24.38 26.62 4.36
N ALA A 179 24.81 27.51 3.46
CA ALA A 179 24.36 28.91 3.41
C ALA A 179 22.83 29.05 3.28
N GLN A 180 22.17 28.06 2.66
CA GLN A 180 20.70 28.06 2.51
C GLN A 180 19.96 28.07 3.85
N TYR A 181 20.56 27.51 4.91
CA TYR A 181 19.93 27.38 6.23
C TYR A 181 20.73 28.05 7.34
N ASN A 182 21.86 28.67 6.99
CA ASN A 182 22.85 29.23 7.93
C ASN A 182 23.24 28.26 9.06
N ARG A 183 23.38 26.98 8.74
CA ARG A 183 23.70 25.89 9.69
C ARG A 183 24.89 25.07 9.23
N TRP A 184 25.55 24.42 10.17
CA TRP A 184 26.67 23.53 9.90
C TRP A 184 26.17 22.09 9.75
N TYR A 185 26.60 21.40 8.68
CA TYR A 185 26.20 20.02 8.41
C TYR A 185 27.40 19.08 8.53
N CYS A 186 27.19 17.95 9.21
CA CYS A 186 28.19 16.90 9.32
C CYS A 186 27.88 15.76 8.32
N PRO A 187 28.70 15.56 7.28
CA PRO A 187 28.44 14.54 6.26
C PRO A 187 28.60 13.10 6.77
N LYS A 188 29.39 12.89 7.84
CA LYS A 188 29.60 11.54 8.40
C LYS A 188 28.46 11.08 9.32
N CYS A 189 27.84 12.01 10.04
CA CYS A 189 26.76 11.73 10.99
C CYS A 189 25.37 12.04 10.43
N ASN A 190 25.29 12.65 9.24
CA ASN A 190 24.06 13.14 8.63
C ASN A 190 23.19 14.01 9.57
N LYS A 191 23.84 14.93 10.29
CA LYS A 191 23.18 15.79 11.29
C LYS A 191 23.62 17.25 11.16
N TYR A 192 22.69 18.15 11.44
CA TYR A 192 22.91 19.61 11.49
C TYR A 192 23.26 20.06 12.91
N TYR A 193 24.08 21.11 12.99
CA TYR A 193 24.52 21.79 14.20
C TYR A 193 24.35 23.30 14.04
#